data_AF-A0A5J6N2Q0-F1
#
_entry.id   AF-A0A5J6N2Q0-F1
#
_cell.length_a   1.000
_cell.length_b   1.000
_cell.length_c   1.000
_cell.angle_alpha   90.00
_cell.angle_beta   90.00
_cell.angle_gamma   90.00
#
_symmetry.space_group_name_H-M   'P 1'
#
loop_
_entity.id
_entity.type
_entity.pdbx_description
1 polymer ?
#
loop_
_entity_poly.entity_id
_entity_poly.type
_entity_poly.pdbx_seq_one_letter_code
_entity_poly.pdbx_strand_id
1 'polypeptide(L)'
;MYRIYFDGNDSEIYEGEFCFSLCVLGSLESIAPIADKLSEGMRVVIYQTGELEMETTLKFNREHGYWLARPIEGTHKYYPEGLGEGSDQN
;
A
#
# COMPACT_ATOMS: atom_id res chain seq x y z
N MET A 1 -14.65 -0.73 1.25
CA MET A 1 -13.26 -1.14 0.96
C MET A 1 -12.34 -0.39 1.91
N TYR A 2 -11.42 -1.07 2.59
CA TYR A 2 -10.54 -0.42 3.57
C TYR A 2 -9.38 0.31 2.88
N ARG A 3 -8.95 1.42 3.49
CA ARG A 3 -7.76 2.17 3.08
C ARG A 3 -6.65 1.90 4.08
N ILE A 4 -5.48 1.50 3.61
CA ILE A 4 -4.29 1.24 4.41
C ILE A 4 -3.25 2.27 4.02
N TYR A 5 -2.82 3.11 4.97
CA TYR A 5 -1.73 4.04 4.71
C TYR A 5 -0.47 3.24 4.43
N PHE A 6 0.37 3.73 3.52
CA PHE A 6 1.63 3.13 3.16
C PHE A 6 2.64 4.24 2.86
N ASP A 7 3.72 4.26 3.63
CA ASP A 7 4.78 5.30 3.59
C ASP A 7 6.10 4.76 3.04
N GLY A 8 6.05 3.63 2.34
CA GLY A 8 7.24 2.87 2.02
C GLY A 8 7.48 2.80 0.53
N ASN A 9 8.73 2.91 0.11
CA ASN A 9 9.18 2.18 -1.09
C ASN A 9 9.46 0.71 -0.77
N ASP A 10 8.92 0.21 0.35
CA ASP A 10 9.19 -1.15 0.85
C ASP A 10 8.36 -2.16 0.06
N SER A 11 9.04 -2.80 -0.89
CA SER A 11 8.45 -3.74 -1.82
C SER A 11 9.35 -4.97 -1.94
N GLU A 12 8.71 -6.10 -2.17
CA GLU A 12 9.37 -7.39 -2.32
C GLU A 12 8.72 -8.21 -3.43
N ILE A 13 9.47 -9.19 -3.94
CA ILE A 13 8.91 -10.23 -4.80
C ILE A 13 8.51 -11.40 -3.91
N TYR A 14 7.20 -11.60 -3.74
CA TYR A 14 6.65 -12.69 -2.96
C TYR A 14 5.90 -13.66 -3.88
N GLU A 15 6.31 -14.93 -3.87
CA GLU A 15 5.78 -15.97 -4.77
C GLU A 15 5.82 -15.60 -6.26
N GLY A 16 6.85 -14.85 -6.68
CA GLY A 16 7.01 -14.39 -8.06
C GLY A 16 6.17 -13.16 -8.43
N GLU A 17 5.49 -12.54 -7.46
CA GLU A 17 4.67 -11.35 -7.68
C GLU A 17 5.22 -10.16 -6.90
N PHE A 18 5.25 -8.98 -7.53
CA PHE A 18 5.60 -7.74 -6.86
C PHE A 18 4.53 -7.37 -5.84
N CYS A 19 4.94 -7.12 -4.60
CA CYS A 19 4.07 -6.76 -3.48
C CYS A 19 4.69 -5.63 -2.64
N PHE A 20 3.85 -4.78 -2.07
CA PHE A 20 4.24 -3.80 -1.07
C PHE A 20 4.14 -4.39 0.34
N SER A 21 5.17 -4.19 1.16
CA SER A 21 5.20 -4.61 2.56
C SER A 21 4.31 -3.71 3.41
N LEU A 22 3.34 -4.29 4.12
CA LEU A 22 2.52 -3.56 5.10
C LEU A 22 3.09 -3.66 6.52
N CYS A 23 4.37 -4.06 6.66
CA CYS A 23 5.07 -4.17 7.93
C CYS A 23 5.74 -2.85 8.39
N VAL A 24 5.37 -1.72 7.80
CA VAL A 24 5.81 -0.38 8.21
C VAL A 24 4.82 0.23 9.21
N LEU A 25 5.32 1.08 10.12
CA LEU A 25 4.54 1.60 11.26
C LEU A 25 3.18 2.20 10.84
N GLY A 26 3.17 3.07 9.83
CA GLY A 26 1.94 3.70 9.36
C GLY A 26 0.90 2.72 8.77
N SER A 27 1.37 1.67 8.10
CA SER A 27 0.50 0.58 7.62
C SER A 27 -0.06 -0.22 8.80
N LEU A 28 0.77 -0.55 9.79
CA LEU A 28 0.37 -1.30 10.98
C LEU A 28 -0.67 -0.54 11.80
N GLU A 29 -0.50 0.78 11.98
CA GLU A 29 -1.47 1.65 12.65
C GLU A 29 -2.82 1.69 11.90
N SER A 30 -2.79 1.72 10.57
CA SER A 30 -4.00 1.66 9.73
C SER A 30 -4.68 0.29 9.77
N ILE A 31 -3.90 -0.78 9.92
CA ILE A 31 -4.38 -2.17 9.96
C ILE A 31 -4.97 -2.51 11.33
N ALA A 32 -4.40 -2.02 12.42
CA ALA A 32 -4.80 -2.34 13.79
C ALA A 32 -6.33 -2.34 14.04
N PRO A 33 -7.11 -1.33 13.62
CA PRO A 33 -8.57 -1.32 13.83
C PRO A 33 -9.37 -2.33 12.99
N ILE A 34 -8.73 -2.99 12.02
CA ILE A 34 -9.38 -3.93 11.08
C ILE A 34 -8.67 -5.29 11.03
N ALA A 35 -7.72 -5.55 11.93
CA ALA A 35 -6.85 -6.72 11.87
C ALA A 35 -7.63 -8.06 11.89
N ASP A 36 -8.76 -8.11 12.60
CA ASP A 36 -9.67 -9.25 12.69
C ASP A 36 -10.46 -9.51 11.40
N LYS A 37 -10.49 -8.54 10.48
CA LYS A 37 -11.26 -8.59 9.23
C LYS A 37 -10.39 -8.82 8.01
N LEU A 38 -9.06 -8.79 8.15
CA LEU A 38 -8.15 -9.01 7.04
C LEU A 38 -8.14 -10.48 6.63
N SER A 39 -8.10 -10.73 5.33
CA SER A 39 -8.02 -12.06 4.76
C SER A 39 -7.21 -12.08 3.47
N GLU A 40 -6.62 -13.24 3.16
CA GLU A 40 -5.98 -13.50 1.88
C GLU A 40 -6.92 -13.14 0.72
N GLY A 41 -6.40 -12.46 -0.31
CA GLY A 41 -7.15 -12.02 -1.49
C GLY A 41 -8.10 -10.85 -1.24
N MET A 42 -8.21 -10.32 -0.01
CA MET A 42 -9.07 -9.18 0.28
C MET A 42 -8.63 -7.95 -0.51
N ARG A 43 -9.57 -7.30 -1.18
CA ARG A 43 -9.31 -6.06 -1.90
C ARG A 43 -9.29 -4.87 -0.94
N VAL A 44 -8.20 -4.10 -1.00
CA VAL A 44 -8.01 -2.88 -0.21
C VAL A 44 -7.47 -1.77 -1.12
N VAL A 45 -7.41 -0.56 -0.60
CA VAL A 45 -6.70 0.55 -1.23
C VAL A 45 -5.46 0.83 -0.38
N ILE A 46 -4.28 0.78 -0.97
CA ILE A 46 -3.11 1.40 -0.33
C ILE A 46 -3.04 2.85 -0.77
N TYR A 47 -2.63 3.74 0.14
CA TYR A 47 -2.47 5.14 -0.17
C TYR A 47 -1.27 5.74 0.55
N GLN A 48 -0.59 6.64 -0.15
CA GLN A 48 0.43 7.53 0.37
C GLN A 48 -0.12 8.95 0.25
N THR A 49 -0.18 9.64 1.38
CA THR A 49 -0.82 10.97 1.49
C THR A 49 -0.23 11.94 0.47
N GLY A 50 -1.09 12.51 -0.37
CA GLY A 50 -0.70 13.53 -1.35
C GLY A 50 0.06 13.00 -2.57
N GLU A 51 0.34 11.69 -2.65
CA GLU A 51 1.17 11.13 -3.73
C GLU A 51 0.44 10.08 -4.56
N LEU A 52 -0.14 9.07 -3.91
CA LEU A 52 -0.60 7.85 -4.59
C LEU A 52 -1.78 7.20 -3.87
N GLU A 53 -2.75 6.72 -4.63
CA GLU A 53 -3.63 5.64 -4.18
C GLU A 53 -3.75 4.57 -5.27
N MET A 54 -3.84 3.30 -4.88
CA MET A 54 -4.08 2.20 -5.80
C MET A 54 -4.84 1.07 -5.12
N GLU A 55 -5.54 0.27 -5.91
CA GLU A 55 -6.22 -0.92 -5.41
C GLU A 55 -5.27 -2.10 -5.38
N THR A 56 -5.37 -2.92 -4.34
CA THR A 56 -4.50 -4.07 -4.12
C THR A 56 -5.30 -5.26 -3.60
N THR A 57 -4.74 -6.46 -3.75
CA THR A 57 -5.21 -7.65 -3.02
C THR A 57 -4.20 -8.02 -1.95
N LEU A 58 -4.70 -8.33 -0.75
CA LEU A 58 -3.84 -8.75 0.36
C LEU A 58 -3.28 -10.15 0.15
N LYS A 59 -2.00 -10.31 0.48
CA LYS A 59 -1.32 -11.60 0.65
C LYS A 59 -0.75 -11.70 2.05
N PHE A 60 -0.84 -12.86 2.70
CA PHE A 60 -0.21 -13.06 4.00
C PHE A 60 1.14 -13.76 3.85
N ASN A 61 2.23 -13.06 4.20
CA ASN A 61 3.54 -13.67 4.30
C ASN A 61 3.61 -14.51 5.58
N ARG A 62 3.43 -15.83 5.45
CA ARG A 62 3.43 -16.76 6.59
C ARG A 62 4.80 -16.92 7.25
N GLU A 63 5.88 -16.72 6.50
CA GLU A 63 7.24 -16.87 7.00
C GLU A 63 7.59 -15.75 8.00
N HIS A 64 7.15 -14.53 7.71
CA HIS A 64 7.48 -13.36 8.51
C HIS A 64 6.31 -12.79 9.32
N GLY A 65 5.07 -13.24 9.06
CA GLY A 65 3.90 -12.91 9.86
C GLY A 65 3.32 -11.52 9.61
N TYR A 66 3.42 -11.00 8.38
CA TYR A 66 2.86 -9.70 8.01
C TYR A 66 2.06 -9.75 6.71
N TRP A 67 1.26 -8.71 6.49
CA TRP A 67 0.47 -8.54 5.27
C TRP A 67 1.28 -7.85 4.16
N LEU A 68 1.06 -8.32 2.95
CA LEU A 68 1.57 -7.79 1.70
C LEU A 68 0.39 -7.26 0.88
N ALA A 69 0.62 -6.19 0.12
CA ALA A 69 -0.34 -5.63 -0.81
C ALA A 69 0.15 -5.83 -2.25
N ARG A 70 -0.51 -6.73 -2.98
CA ARG A 70 -0.25 -6.92 -4.42
C ARG A 70 -1.04 -5.88 -5.23
N PRO A 71 -0.40 -5.01 -6.01
CA PRO A 71 -1.10 -4.01 -6.82
C PRO A 71 -1.96 -4.64 -7.91
N ILE A 72 -3.12 -4.01 -8.16
CA ILE A 72 -3.96 -4.28 -9.32
C ILE A 72 -3.59 -3.28 -10.41
N GLU A 73 -3.06 -3.79 -11.53
CA GLU A 73 -2.66 -2.97 -12.67
C GLU A 73 -3.80 -2.08 -13.18
N GLY A 74 -3.46 -0.86 -13.61
CA GLY A 74 -4.44 0.11 -14.12
C GLY A 74 -5.28 0.84 -13.07
N THR A 75 -5.07 0.59 -11.77
CA THR A 75 -5.83 1.25 -10.69
C THR A 75 -5.10 2.40 -9.99
N HIS A 76 -3.88 2.71 -10.44
CA HIS A 76 -3.05 3.77 -9.86
C HIS A 76 -3.66 5.14 -10.11
N LYS A 77 -3.71 5.96 -9.07
CA LYS A 77 -4.01 7.39 -9.15
C LYS A 77 -2.89 8.15 -8.45
N TYR A 78 -2.20 8.97 -9.22
CA TYR A 78 -1.16 9.85 -8.72
C TYR A 78 -1.74 11.23 -8.45
N TYR A 79 -1.38 11.81 -7.32
CA TYR A 79 -1.76 13.16 -6.94
C TYR A 79 -0.61 14.12 -7.24
N PRO A 80 -0.87 15.21 -8.01
CA PRO A 80 0.18 16.15 -8.41
C PRO A 80 0.74 16.97 -7.24
N GLU A 81 0.05 17.02 -6.10
CA GLU A 81 0.42 17.80 -4.92
C GLU A 81 1.65 17.23 -4.17
N GLY A 82 1.93 15.93 -4.32
CA GLY A 82 3.11 15.25 -3.77
C GLY A 82 4.31 15.24 -4.70
N LEU A 83 4.11 15.58 -5.98
CA LEU A 83 5.19 15.96 -6.90
C LEU A 83 5.47 17.43 -6.64
N GLY A 84 6.18 17.73 -5.54
CA GLY A 84 6.33 19.09 -5.00
C GLY A 84 6.51 20.16 -6.08
N GLU A 85 5.89 21.34 -5.87
CA GLU A 85 5.95 22.50 -6.76
C GLU A 85 7.35 22.68 -7.35
N GLY A 86 7.54 22.15 -8.55
CA GLY A 86 8.74 22.32 -9.34
C GLY A 86 8.73 23.73 -9.93
N SER A 87 9.06 24.70 -9.09
CA SER A 87 9.75 25.94 -9.43
C SER A 87 9.33 26.63 -10.74
N ASP A 88 8.25 27.42 -10.69
CA ASP A 88 8.23 28.68 -11.44
C ASP A 88 9.20 29.65 -10.75
N GLN A 89 10.49 29.55 -11.07
CA GLN A 89 11.44 30.64 -10.86
C GLN A 89 11.84 31.20 -12.23
N ASN A 90 11.18 32.33 -12.51
CA ASN A 90 11.44 33.39 -13.49
C ASN A 90 12.88 33.49 -14.04
#